data_AF-A0A534ZHZ5-F1
#
_entry.id   AF-A0A534ZHZ5-F1
#
_cell.length_a   1.000
_cell.length_b   1.000
_cell.length_c   1.000
_cell.angle_alpha   90.00
_cell.angle_beta   90.00
_cell.angle_gamma   90.00
#
_symmetry.space_group_name_H-M   'P 1'
#
loop_
_entity.id
_entity.type
_entity.pdbx_description
1 polymer ?
#
loop_
_entity_poly.entity_id
_entity_poly.type
_entity_poly.pdbx_seq_one_letter_code
_entity_poly.pdbx_strand_id
1 'polypeptide(L)' 'MDFGLSPDQVLLKQTIRRWLGTECPTTRVRAVMESDGGHDPRLWDGLAELGVPGLQVPAAHGG' A
#
# COMPACT_ATOMS: atom_id res chain seq x y z
N MET A 1 -1.03 -12.01 27.61
CA MET A 1 -0.40 -11.11 26.62
C MET A 1 -1.15 -11.33 25.32
N ASP A 2 -1.65 -10.26 24.69
CA ASP A 2 -2.31 -10.34 23.39
C ASP A 2 -1.29 -9.98 22.31
N PHE A 3 -1.11 -10.86 21.33
CA PHE A 3 -0.20 -10.70 20.20
C PHE A 3 -0.96 -10.40 18.89
N GLY A 4 -2.28 -10.24 18.98
CA GLY A 4 -3.12 -9.84 17.88
C GLY A 4 -2.84 -8.41 17.43
N LEU A 5 -3.30 -8.11 16.22
CA LEU A 5 -3.35 -6.73 15.74
C LEU A 5 -4.41 -5.97 16.53
N SER A 6 -4.11 -4.71 16.83
CA SER A 6 -5.14 -3.77 17.32
C SER A 6 -6.27 -3.60 16.29
N PRO A 7 -7.47 -3.16 16.72
CA PRO A 7 -8.58 -2.89 15.81
C PRO A 7 -8.20 -1.99 14.62
N ASP A 8 -7.41 -0.93 14.87
CA ASP A 8 -6.97 0.00 13.84
C ASP A 8 -6.02 -0.65 12.83
N GLN A 9 -5.09 -1.49 13.31
CA GLN A 9 -4.21 -2.27 12.44
C GLN A 9 -4.99 -3.29 11.60
N VAL A 10 -6.06 -3.89 12.14
CA VAL A 10 -6.95 -4.77 11.37
C VAL A 10 -7.67 -3.99 10.27
N LEU A 11 -8.21 -2.81 10.58
CA LEU A 11 -8.87 -1.94 9.62
C LEU A 11 -7.89 -1.53 8.50
N LEU A 12 -6.70 -1.06 8.86
CA LEU A 12 -5.65 -0.68 7.91
C LEU A 12 -5.31 -1.85 6.97
N LYS A 13 -5.06 -3.05 7.52
CA LYS A 13 -4.79 -4.26 6.75
C LYS A 13 -5.91 -4.58 5.76
N GLN A 14 -7.17 -4.49 6.19
CA GLN A 14 -8.32 -4.77 5.33
C GLN A 14 -8.45 -3.75 4.20
N THR A 15 -8.25 -2.46 4.49
CA THR A 15 -8.30 -1.37 3.50
C THR A 15 -7.23 -1.54 2.43
N ILE A 16 -5.97 -1.72 2.84
CA ILE A 16 -4.84 -1.93 1.92
C ILE A 16 -5.05 -3.20 1.09
N ARG A 17 -5.49 -4.30 1.71
CA ARG A 17 -5.72 -5.57 1.00
C ARG A 17 -6.79 -5.42 -0.09
N ARG A 18 -7.90 -4.75 0.22
CA ARG A 18 -8.99 -4.52 -0.74
C ARG A 18 -8.51 -3.64 -1.90
N TRP A 19 -7.81 -2.55 -1.59
CA TRP A 19 -7.30 -1.63 -2.61
C TRP A 19 -6.29 -2.32 -3.54
N LEU A 20 -5.30 -3.05 -2.99
CA LEU A 20 -4.35 -3.84 -3.78
C LEU A 20 -5.05 -4.94 -4.62
N GLY A 21 -6.14 -5.52 -4.11
CA GLY A 21 -6.94 -6.49 -4.85
C GLY A 21 -7.56 -5.91 -6.11
N THR A 22 -7.88 -4.62 -6.12
CA THR A 22 -8.38 -3.88 -7.28
C THR A 22 -7.24 -3.37 -8.16
N GLU A 23 -6.22 -2.78 -7.57
CA GLU A 23 -5.16 -2.07 -8.29
C GLU A 23 -4.06 -2.98 -8.84
N CYS A 24 -3.85 -4.17 -8.27
CA CYS A 24 -2.79 -5.10 -8.66
C CYS A 24 -3.32 -6.42 -9.26
N PRO A 25 -4.14 -6.40 -10.33
CA PRO A 25 -4.46 -7.63 -11.04
C PRO A 25 -3.18 -8.21 -11.65
N THR A 26 -3.12 -9.54 -11.77
CA THR A 26 -1.91 -10.25 -12.26
C THR A 26 -1.46 -9.79 -13.65
N THR A 27 -2.40 -9.33 -14.49
CA THR A 27 -2.12 -8.73 -15.80
C THR A 27 -1.32 -7.44 -15.70
N ARG A 28 -1.71 -6.52 -14.80
CA ARG A 28 -0.96 -5.27 -14.55
C ARG A 28 0.40 -5.57 -13.93
N VAL A 29 0.45 -6.48 -12.96
CA VAL A 29 1.72 -6.89 -12.32
C VAL A 29 2.70 -7.41 -13.38
N ARG A 30 2.25 -8.28 -14.29
CA ARG A 30 3.08 -8.80 -15.38
C ARG A 30 3.57 -7.68 -16.31
N ALA A 31 2.69 -6.78 -16.73
CA ALA A 31 3.06 -5.65 -17.57
C ALA A 31 4.13 -4.74 -16.92
N VAL A 32 4.05 -4.52 -15.60
CA VAL A 32 5.07 -3.75 -14.86
C VAL A 32 6.38 -4.52 -14.79
N MET A 33 6.36 -5.83 -14.53
CA MET A 33 7.57 -6.68 -14.53
C MET A 33 8.30 -6.70 -15.87
N GLU A 34 7.57 -6.57 -16.98
CA GLU A 34 8.12 -6.53 -18.35
C GLU A 34 8.62 -5.13 -18.75
N SER A 35 8.34 -4.10 -17.94
CA SER A 35 8.86 -2.74 -18.18
C SER A 35 10.32 -2.61 -17.73
N ASP A 36 11.07 -1.73 -18.39
CA ASP A 36 12.50 -1.50 -18.10
C ASP A 36 12.79 -1.15 -16.63
N GLY A 37 11.84 -0.51 -15.93
CA GLY A 37 12.02 -0.04 -14.56
C GLY A 37 11.37 -0.91 -13.49
N GLY A 38 10.52 -1.87 -13.85
CA GLY A 38 9.77 -2.67 -12.87
C GLY A 38 8.90 -1.87 -11.91
N HIS A 39 8.60 -0.61 -12.22
CA HIS A 39 7.97 0.36 -11.32
C HIS A 39 6.76 1.02 -11.98
N ASP A 40 5.66 1.09 -11.24
CA ASP A 40 4.44 1.80 -11.63
C ASP A 40 4.28 3.05 -10.75
N PRO A 41 4.59 4.25 -11.26
CA PRO A 41 4.48 5.48 -10.47
C PRO A 41 3.04 5.78 -10.05
N ARG A 42 2.04 5.40 -10.85
CA ARG A 42 0.63 5.63 -10.49
C ARG A 42 0.19 4.73 -9.34
N LEU A 43 0.70 3.50 -9.30
CA LEU A 43 0.46 2.60 -8.17
C LEU A 43 1.10 3.17 -6.89
N TRP A 44 2.29 3.75 -7.00
CA TRP A 44 2.97 4.39 -5.87
C TRP A 44 2.21 5.60 -5.36
N ASP A 45 1.75 6.49 -6.26
CA ASP A 45 0.94 7.66 -5.89
C ASP A 45 -0.34 7.24 -5.15
N GLY A 46 -1.02 6.18 -5.61
CA GLY A 46 -2.20 5.67 -4.93
C GLY A 46 -1.93 5.10 -3.53
N LEU A 47 -0.76 4.49 -3.29
CA LEU A 47 -0.34 4.10 -1.95
C LEU A 47 -0.06 5.32 -1.05
N ALA A 48 0.49 6.40 -1.63
CA ALA A 48 0.74 7.64 -0.93
C ALA A 48 -0.58 8.36 -0.54
N GLU A 49 -1.59 8.34 -1.40
CA GLU A 49 -2.94 8.85 -1.09
C GLU A 49 -3.59 8.09 0.08
N LEU A 50 -3.29 6.81 0.24
CA LEU A 50 -3.72 6.01 1.40
C LEU A 50 -2.88 6.26 2.66
N GLY A 51 -1.85 7.11 2.59
CA GLY A 51 -0.96 7.43 3.71
C GLY A 51 0.03 6.32 4.09
N VAL A 52 0.15 5.26 3.28
CA VAL A 52 0.96 4.08 3.62
C VAL A 52 2.44 4.41 3.85
N PRO A 53 3.10 5.24 3.01
CA PRO A 53 4.49 5.63 3.25
C PRO A 53 4.69 6.44 4.53
N GLY A 54 3.65 7.14 5.00
CA GLY A 54 3.69 7.97 6.21
C GLY A 54 3.62 7.20 7.53
N LEU A 55 3.22 5.92 7.51
CA LEU A 55 2.98 5.11 8.72
C LEU A 55 4.18 5.01 9.68
N GLN A 56 5.40 5.17 9.17
CA GLN A 56 6.64 5.14 9.95
C GLN A 56 7.31 6.51 10.08
N VAL A 57 6.64 7.56 9.59
CA VAL A 57 7.12 8.93 9.60
C VAL A 57 6.43 9.67 10.75
N PRO A 58 7.18 10.39 11.61
CA PRO A 58 6.55 11.23 12.62
C PRO A 58 5.66 12.32 11.99
N ALA A 59 4.54 12.65 12.65
CA ALA A 59 3.61 13.68 12.19
C ALA A 59 4.27 15.05 11.94
N ALA A 60 5.34 15.39 12.70
CA ALA A 60 6.12 16.61 12.48
C ALA A 60 6.81 16.68 11.10
N HIS A 61 6.90 15.57 10.39
CA HIS A 61 7.44 15.44 9.04
C HIS A 61 6.37 15.10 7.99
N GLY A 62 5.08 15.16 8.37
CA GLY A 62 3.95 14.91 7.47
C GLY A 62 3.52 13.44 7.34
N GLY A 63 3.85 12.61 8.33
CA GLY A 63 3.29 11.26 8.48
C GLY A 63 1.90 11.23 9.10
#